data_AF-A0A2E6VWY4-F1
#
_entry.id   AF-A0A2E6VWY4-F1
#
_cell.length_a   1.000
_cell.length_b   1.000
_cell.length_c   1.000
_cell.angle_alpha   90.00
_cell.angle_beta   90.00
_cell.angle_gamma   90.00
#
_symmetry.space_group_name_H-M   'P 1'
#
loop_
_entity.id
_entity.type
_entity.pdbx_description
1 polymer ?
#
loop_
_entity_poly.entity_id
_entity_poly.type
_entity_poly.pdbx_seq_one_letter_code
_entity_poly.pdbx_strand_id
1 'polypeptide(L)'
;MMNRCPRFICHHLSLLAKVLALFVVVLGASACEESTVSDGLCRAHEDCGEYQACDMDTGACICIDDRGCGDGEFCNTAARCQALSGCRTNADCLVVEDDLCASSFCDIGSSRCVGYCECDPEEGETCCTLDTHCPYDQICESFSGKCRDGCRTDGDCKPGSGCTDIEAGGGVGICTEGICTANNQCDYQELCNLETGECVFDSRGPYCEACTGGVASEDCGDPGNYCLLDTTDPTGQSSFCGVNCAQGQACPNGYTCNQVIILPQSTPRCGVEICVMSEGASSGYCSQNTNISCGENKDCPMGPPGGDCPRRDVGNCLIDQTKDCSDDLECCDDPTACPEGSCVKQSCRGGEGAAYGVCSCTRDLDCPRDECRGADLTDFENPIMGYCHLSGHSCYEDLDCDVIACVQGGCRLGANCTPGNDRSCRDIMAD
;
A
#
# COMPACT_ATOMS: atom_id res chain seq x y z
N MET A 1 101.06 -5.21 35.54
CA MET A 1 100.19 -6.21 34.88
C MET A 1 99.16 -5.48 34.05
N MET A 2 98.97 -5.96 32.82
CA MET A 2 98.50 -5.22 31.65
C MET A 2 96.98 -5.00 31.59
N ASN A 3 96.63 -3.80 31.12
CA ASN A 3 95.34 -3.39 30.57
C ASN A 3 94.86 -4.27 29.41
N ARG A 4 93.56 -4.59 29.36
CA ARG A 4 92.75 -4.65 28.12
C ARG A 4 91.28 -4.33 28.39
N CYS A 5 90.80 -3.25 27.78
CA CYS A 5 89.39 -2.90 27.62
C CYS A 5 88.82 -3.65 26.39
N PRO A 6 87.63 -4.29 26.46
CA PRO A 6 87.05 -4.97 25.32
C PRO A 6 86.37 -3.98 24.36
N ARG A 7 86.83 -4.00 23.09
CA ARG A 7 86.19 -3.41 21.92
C ARG A 7 84.91 -4.21 21.60
N PHE A 8 83.75 -3.84 22.11
CA PHE A 8 82.47 -4.42 21.63
C PHE A 8 81.27 -3.47 21.59
N ILE A 9 81.45 -2.16 21.85
CA ILE A 9 80.31 -1.23 22.00
C ILE A 9 80.11 -0.29 20.79
N CYS A 10 81.07 -0.16 19.87
CA CYS A 10 80.96 0.85 18.79
C CYS A 10 80.08 0.47 17.58
N HIS A 11 79.71 -0.80 17.37
CA HIS A 11 78.91 -1.19 16.20
C HIS A 11 77.39 -1.15 16.40
N HIS A 12 76.90 -1.18 17.65
CA HIS A 12 75.46 -1.15 17.91
C HIS A 12 74.84 0.26 17.91
N LEU A 13 75.62 1.32 18.22
CA LEU A 13 75.11 2.68 18.17
C LEU A 13 74.84 3.20 16.74
N SER A 14 75.59 2.72 15.73
CA SER A 14 75.43 3.16 14.34
C SER A 14 74.21 2.52 13.65
N LEU A 15 73.84 1.30 14.06
CA LEU A 15 72.64 0.62 13.54
C LEU A 15 71.35 1.19 14.17
N LEU A 16 71.37 1.49 15.48
CA LEU A 16 70.24 2.09 16.20
C LEU A 16 69.89 3.49 15.66
N ALA A 17 70.89 4.31 15.34
CA ALA A 17 70.65 5.64 14.76
C ALA A 17 70.02 5.60 13.35
N LYS A 18 70.34 4.57 12.54
CA LYS A 18 69.75 4.40 11.19
C LYS A 18 68.34 3.81 11.23
N VAL A 19 68.05 2.92 12.19
CA VAL A 19 66.70 2.39 12.40
C VAL A 19 65.76 3.46 12.96
N LEU A 20 66.25 4.32 13.87
CA LEU A 20 65.44 5.44 14.39
C LEU A 20 65.12 6.49 13.31
N ALA A 21 66.09 6.80 12.43
CA ALA A 21 65.88 7.75 11.33
C ALA A 21 64.91 7.23 10.26
N LEU A 22 64.84 5.91 10.03
CA LEU A 22 63.85 5.32 9.12
C LEU A 22 62.44 5.27 9.73
N PHE A 23 62.34 5.09 11.06
CA PHE A 23 61.04 5.09 11.76
C PHE A 23 60.40 6.50 11.82
N VAL A 24 61.20 7.56 11.90
CA VAL A 24 60.71 8.94 11.92
C VAL A 24 60.21 9.42 10.54
N VAL A 25 60.72 8.85 9.43
CA VAL A 25 60.24 9.21 8.08
C VAL A 25 58.96 8.45 7.68
N VAL A 26 58.73 7.26 8.24
CA VAL A 26 57.47 6.49 8.00
C VAL A 26 56.31 6.98 8.87
N LEU A 27 56.58 7.65 9.99
CA LEU A 27 55.56 8.31 10.83
C LEU A 27 55.11 9.70 10.33
N GLY A 28 55.66 10.18 9.22
CA GLY A 28 55.34 11.52 8.66
C GLY A 28 54.32 11.53 7.52
N ALA A 29 53.78 10.38 7.12
CA ALA A 29 52.82 10.27 6.00
C ALA A 29 51.47 9.63 6.40
N SER A 30 51.18 9.54 7.70
CA SER A 30 49.81 9.38 8.20
C SER A 30 49.35 10.71 8.79
N ALA A 31 49.41 11.77 7.98
CA ALA A 31 48.51 12.88 8.21
C ALA A 31 47.12 12.31 7.90
N CYS A 32 46.42 11.89 8.95
CA CYS A 32 44.97 11.82 8.91
C CYS A 32 44.53 13.15 8.30
N GLU A 33 43.92 13.07 7.13
CA GLU A 33 43.08 14.12 6.61
C GLU A 33 42.00 14.29 7.68
N GLU A 34 42.26 15.18 8.63
CA GLU A 34 41.26 15.71 9.54
C GLU A 34 40.24 16.36 8.62
N SER A 35 39.24 15.57 8.19
CA SER A 35 37.97 16.05 7.68
C SER A 35 37.38 16.91 8.79
N THR A 36 37.84 18.15 8.82
CA THR A 36 37.36 19.24 9.64
C THR A 36 36.00 19.60 9.07
N VAL A 37 35.00 18.73 9.31
CA VAL A 37 33.61 19.13 9.41
C VAL A 37 33.49 19.93 10.71
N SER A 38 34.17 21.08 10.75
CA SER A 38 34.43 21.84 11.98
C SER A 38 33.22 22.66 12.43
N ASP A 39 32.11 22.62 11.70
CA ASP A 39 30.89 23.36 12.02
C ASP A 39 29.69 22.46 12.34
N GLY A 40 29.85 21.13 12.33
CA GLY A 40 28.73 20.19 12.55
C GLY A 40 27.67 20.21 11.45
N LEU A 41 28.00 20.82 10.29
CA LEU A 41 27.12 20.93 9.14
C LEU A 41 27.59 20.06 7.97
N CYS A 42 26.69 19.26 7.40
CA CYS A 42 26.92 18.48 6.19
C CYS A 42 26.74 19.34 4.92
N ARG A 43 27.37 18.93 3.82
CA ARG A 43 27.26 19.56 2.48
C ARG A 43 26.87 18.56 1.39
N ALA A 44 26.95 17.27 1.65
CA ALA A 44 26.47 16.21 0.79
C ALA A 44 26.05 15.01 1.66
N HIS A 45 25.31 14.06 1.09
CA HIS A 45 24.84 12.89 1.85
C HIS A 45 26.00 12.04 2.40
N GLU A 46 27.13 12.04 1.69
CA GLU A 46 28.36 11.33 2.06
C GLU A 46 29.07 11.92 3.30
N ASP A 47 28.69 13.13 3.72
CA ASP A 47 29.18 13.74 4.96
C ASP A 47 28.46 13.21 6.21
N CYS A 48 27.38 12.43 6.04
CA CYS A 48 26.57 11.87 7.11
C CYS A 48 26.84 10.37 7.32
N GLY A 49 26.36 9.83 8.45
CA GLY A 49 26.48 8.39 8.75
C GLY A 49 25.66 7.51 7.80
N GLU A 50 25.90 6.20 7.86
CA GLU A 50 25.06 5.23 7.16
C GLU A 50 23.59 5.40 7.62
N TYR A 51 22.64 5.32 6.68
CA TYR A 51 21.20 5.57 6.92
C TYR A 51 20.83 7.00 7.35
N GLN A 52 21.72 7.96 7.13
CA GLN A 52 21.45 9.39 7.25
C GLN A 52 21.59 10.09 5.89
N ALA A 53 20.95 11.25 5.76
CA ALA A 53 21.01 12.12 4.60
C ALA A 53 21.36 13.55 5.03
N CYS A 54 22.02 14.33 4.17
CA CYS A 54 22.21 15.74 4.43
C CYS A 54 20.96 16.54 4.05
N ASP A 55 20.42 17.28 5.02
CA ASP A 55 19.47 18.38 4.77
C ASP A 55 20.27 19.57 4.26
N MET A 56 20.22 19.80 2.95
CA MET A 56 20.99 20.84 2.26
C MET A 56 20.58 22.27 2.64
N ASP A 57 19.37 22.45 3.20
CA ASP A 57 18.86 23.76 3.58
C ASP A 57 19.39 24.17 4.96
N THR A 58 19.41 23.23 5.92
CA THR A 58 19.92 23.50 7.27
C THR A 58 21.38 23.12 7.46
N GLY A 59 21.93 22.32 6.53
CA GLY A 59 23.22 21.65 6.66
C GLY A 59 23.23 20.58 7.76
N ALA A 60 22.10 19.99 8.16
CA ALA A 60 22.07 19.00 9.25
C ALA A 60 21.98 17.58 8.69
N CYS A 61 22.63 16.61 9.33
CA CYS A 61 22.37 15.21 9.02
C CYS A 61 21.01 14.80 9.61
N ILE A 62 20.16 14.24 8.76
CA ILE A 62 18.81 13.78 9.06
C ILE A 62 18.76 12.27 8.90
N CYS A 63 18.02 11.56 9.73
CA CYS A 63 17.88 10.10 9.61
C CYS A 63 16.90 9.76 8.48
N ILE A 64 17.16 8.67 7.75
CA ILE A 64 16.24 8.14 6.72
C ILE A 64 15.30 7.10 7.35
N ASP A 65 15.84 6.29 8.27
CA ASP A 65 15.11 5.34 9.09
C ASP A 65 15.82 5.14 10.45
N ASP A 66 15.24 4.30 11.30
CA ASP A 66 15.71 4.07 12.69
C ASP A 66 17.17 3.59 12.76
N ARG A 67 17.73 2.96 11.70
CA ARG A 67 19.14 2.52 11.66
C ARG A 67 20.12 3.69 11.58
N GLY A 68 19.66 4.87 11.18
CA GLY A 68 20.45 6.09 11.15
C GLY A 68 20.58 6.78 12.52
N CYS A 69 19.98 6.22 13.57
CA CYS A 69 19.99 6.77 14.92
C CYS A 69 20.84 5.92 15.87
N GLY A 70 21.23 6.50 17.02
CA GLY A 70 21.98 5.77 18.03
C GLY A 70 21.15 4.70 18.74
N ASP A 71 21.81 3.84 19.51
CA ASP A 71 21.14 2.86 20.36
C ASP A 71 20.12 3.57 21.30
N GLY A 72 18.87 3.13 21.28
CA GLY A 72 17.80 3.73 22.07
C GLY A 72 17.22 5.02 21.48
N GLU A 73 17.46 5.30 20.19
CA GLU A 73 16.81 6.38 19.44
C GLU A 73 16.04 5.84 18.22
N PHE A 74 15.07 6.60 17.73
CA PHE A 74 14.34 6.30 16.50
C PHE A 74 14.28 7.53 15.59
N CYS A 75 14.07 7.30 14.29
CA CYS A 75 13.89 8.34 13.32
C CYS A 75 12.44 8.82 13.29
N ASN A 76 12.20 10.03 13.79
CA ASN A 76 10.85 10.59 13.79
C ASN A 76 10.47 11.19 12.42
N THR A 77 9.22 11.62 12.28
CA THR A 77 8.70 12.18 11.01
C THR A 77 9.36 13.50 10.58
N ALA A 78 10.09 14.17 11.47
CA ALA A 78 10.91 15.33 11.15
C ALA A 78 12.34 14.94 10.70
N ALA A 79 12.57 13.65 10.46
CA ALA A 79 13.87 13.07 10.12
C ALA A 79 14.96 13.41 11.15
N ARG A 80 14.60 13.46 12.43
CA ARG A 80 15.54 13.66 13.54
C ARG A 80 15.54 12.43 14.44
N CYS A 81 16.73 12.07 14.92
CA CYS A 81 16.85 11.04 15.95
C CYS A 81 16.28 11.56 17.26
N GLN A 82 15.34 10.82 17.81
CA GLN A 82 14.67 11.10 19.07
C GLN A 82 14.85 9.90 19.98
N ALA A 83 15.22 10.13 21.24
CA ALA A 83 15.30 9.09 22.24
C ALA A 83 13.95 8.34 22.34
N LEU A 84 14.02 7.00 22.30
CA LEU A 84 12.88 6.11 22.57
C LEU A 84 12.45 6.33 24.02
N SER A 85 11.31 6.99 24.22
CA SER A 85 10.63 6.98 25.52
C SER A 85 9.85 5.67 25.66
N GLY A 86 10.54 4.60 26.02
CA GLY A 86 9.96 3.28 26.24
C GLY A 86 10.24 2.28 25.10
N CYS A 87 9.21 1.64 24.53
CA CYS A 87 9.39 0.56 23.55
C CYS A 87 8.47 0.67 22.33
N ARG A 88 8.86 0.00 21.23
CA ARG A 88 8.05 -0.22 20.02
C ARG A 88 7.91 -1.70 19.66
N THR A 89 8.91 -2.48 19.99
CA THR A 89 8.96 -3.92 19.74
C THR A 89 9.35 -4.64 21.02
N ASN A 90 9.05 -5.94 21.09
CA ASN A 90 9.47 -6.77 22.23
C ASN A 90 10.99 -6.82 22.40
N ALA A 91 11.77 -6.50 21.35
CA ALA A 91 13.23 -6.46 21.41
C ALA A 91 13.75 -5.23 22.18
N ASP A 92 12.99 -4.14 22.25
CA ASP A 92 13.38 -2.92 22.99
C ASP A 92 13.29 -3.13 24.51
N CYS A 93 12.52 -4.13 24.93
CA CYS A 93 12.30 -4.46 26.32
C CYS A 93 13.35 -5.43 26.85
N LEU A 94 14.61 -5.01 26.73
CA LEU A 94 15.78 -5.78 27.14
C LEU A 94 15.76 -6.06 28.65
N VAL A 95 16.16 -7.29 28.99
CA VAL A 95 16.37 -7.76 30.35
C VAL A 95 17.51 -6.97 30.97
N VAL A 96 17.23 -6.21 32.02
CA VAL A 96 18.30 -5.71 32.89
C VAL A 96 18.87 -6.95 33.59
N GLU A 97 20.14 -7.29 33.32
CA GLU A 97 20.78 -8.57 33.67
C GLU A 97 20.74 -8.94 35.18
N ASP A 98 20.31 -8.02 36.05
CA ASP A 98 20.22 -8.20 37.50
C ASP A 98 18.78 -8.18 38.06
N ASP A 99 17.74 -8.01 37.22
CA ASP A 99 16.35 -8.06 37.67
C ASP A 99 15.69 -9.39 37.28
N LEU A 100 15.14 -10.07 38.29
CA LEU A 100 14.37 -11.33 38.17
C LEU A 100 13.12 -11.22 37.26
N CYS A 101 12.85 -10.04 36.70
CA CYS A 101 11.73 -9.73 35.82
C CYS A 101 12.10 -9.94 34.34
N ALA A 102 12.82 -11.02 34.04
CA ALA A 102 13.43 -11.27 32.74
C ALA A 102 12.45 -11.85 31.70
N SER A 103 11.46 -11.06 31.35
CA SER A 103 10.86 -11.00 30.01
C SER A 103 9.90 -9.82 30.02
N SER A 104 9.84 -9.06 28.94
CA SER A 104 8.91 -7.94 28.82
C SER A 104 8.44 -7.85 27.38
N PHE A 105 7.13 -7.85 27.18
CA PHE A 105 6.56 -7.48 25.89
C PHE A 105 6.38 -5.96 25.88
N CYS A 106 6.45 -5.39 24.68
CA CYS A 106 6.19 -3.99 24.50
C CYS A 106 4.69 -3.74 24.34
N ASP A 107 4.10 -3.00 25.28
CA ASP A 107 2.78 -2.44 25.07
C ASP A 107 2.92 -1.23 24.13
N ILE A 108 2.68 -1.44 22.83
CA ILE A 108 2.79 -0.40 21.80
C ILE A 108 1.84 0.77 22.08
N GLY A 109 0.66 0.50 22.64
CA GLY A 109 -0.35 1.52 22.93
C GLY A 109 0.09 2.51 24.01
N SER A 110 0.81 2.03 25.03
CA SER A 110 1.39 2.87 26.09
C SER A 110 2.89 3.16 25.91
N SER A 111 3.51 2.56 24.88
CA SER A 111 4.97 2.53 24.66
C SER A 111 5.76 2.08 25.89
N ARG A 112 5.21 1.21 26.75
CA ARG A 112 5.84 0.81 28.02
C ARG A 112 6.23 -0.67 28.00
N CYS A 113 7.45 -0.98 28.45
CA CYS A 113 7.83 -2.36 28.73
C CYS A 113 7.13 -2.86 29.99
N VAL A 114 6.40 -3.96 29.87
CA VAL A 114 5.71 -4.59 30.99
C VAL A 114 6.46 -5.85 31.36
N GLY A 115 7.04 -5.85 32.57
CA GLY A 115 7.89 -6.94 33.05
C GLY A 115 7.07 -8.12 33.58
N TYR A 116 7.61 -9.32 33.41
CA TYR A 116 6.97 -10.56 33.85
C TYR A 116 6.79 -10.67 35.37
N CYS A 117 7.47 -9.90 36.22
CA CYS A 117 7.31 -10.03 37.68
C CYS A 117 5.90 -9.79 38.23
N GLU A 118 4.98 -9.26 37.41
CA GLU A 118 3.58 -9.09 37.78
C GLU A 118 2.74 -10.37 37.53
N CYS A 119 3.25 -11.36 36.77
CA CYS A 119 2.64 -12.66 36.52
C CYS A 119 3.64 -13.83 36.68
N ASP A 120 3.17 -15.01 37.09
CA ASP A 120 4.01 -16.19 37.26
C ASP A 120 3.87 -17.14 36.06
N PRO A 121 4.78 -17.08 35.06
CA PRO A 121 4.71 -17.99 33.92
C PRO A 121 5.06 -19.43 34.29
N GLU A 122 5.76 -19.68 35.40
CA GLU A 122 6.06 -21.05 35.86
C GLU A 122 4.79 -21.73 36.38
N GLU A 123 3.83 -20.96 36.88
CA GLU A 123 2.48 -21.42 37.25
C GLU A 123 1.49 -21.41 36.07
N GLY A 124 1.95 -21.03 34.87
CA GLY A 124 1.14 -20.99 33.65
C GLY A 124 0.33 -19.70 33.46
N GLU A 125 0.64 -18.63 34.19
CA GLU A 125 0.01 -17.33 34.00
C GLU A 125 0.57 -16.62 32.76
N THR A 126 -0.28 -15.86 32.05
CA THR A 126 0.12 -15.02 30.93
C THR A 126 -0.05 -13.55 31.30
N CYS A 127 1.03 -12.76 31.23
CA CYS A 127 0.99 -11.31 31.43
C CYS A 127 0.33 -10.61 30.24
N CYS A 128 -0.42 -9.54 30.51
CA CYS A 128 -1.08 -8.77 29.46
C CYS A 128 -1.29 -7.30 29.86
N THR A 129 -1.58 -6.48 28.86
CA THR A 129 -2.16 -5.13 29.03
C THR A 129 -3.38 -4.91 28.15
N LEU A 130 -3.48 -5.67 27.05
CA LEU A 130 -4.59 -5.71 26.11
C LEU A 130 -5.08 -7.16 25.97
N ASP A 131 -6.34 -7.33 25.58
CA ASP A 131 -6.94 -8.67 25.39
C ASP A 131 -6.25 -9.46 24.29
N THR A 132 -5.77 -8.77 23.25
CA THR A 132 -4.98 -9.36 22.15
C THR A 132 -3.62 -9.93 22.60
N HIS A 133 -3.18 -9.66 23.83
CA HIS A 133 -1.98 -10.29 24.40
C HIS A 133 -2.29 -11.65 25.04
N CYS A 134 -3.56 -11.96 25.26
CA CYS A 134 -4.00 -13.22 25.84
C CYS A 134 -4.23 -14.29 24.76
N PRO A 135 -4.07 -15.58 25.11
CA PRO A 135 -4.55 -16.67 24.26
C PRO A 135 -6.06 -16.55 24.03
N TYR A 136 -6.56 -17.22 22.99
CA TYR A 136 -8.01 -17.34 22.79
C TYR A 136 -8.72 -17.89 24.03
N ASP A 137 -9.96 -17.44 24.22
CA ASP A 137 -10.85 -17.68 25.37
C ASP A 137 -10.39 -16.99 26.67
N GLN A 138 -9.43 -16.08 26.58
CA GLN A 138 -8.94 -15.28 27.71
C GLN A 138 -8.89 -13.80 27.37
N ILE A 139 -9.08 -12.98 28.40
CA ILE A 139 -8.96 -11.51 28.31
C ILE A 139 -8.02 -10.99 29.37
N CYS A 140 -7.52 -9.79 29.12
CA CYS A 140 -6.66 -9.11 30.05
C CYS A 140 -7.45 -8.45 31.18
N GLU A 141 -7.18 -8.86 32.42
CA GLU A 141 -7.70 -8.20 33.59
C GLU A 141 -6.82 -7.01 33.95
N SER A 142 -7.29 -5.80 33.61
CA SER A 142 -6.51 -4.56 33.68
C SER A 142 -5.93 -4.22 35.06
N PHE A 143 -6.49 -4.77 36.15
CA PHE A 143 -5.98 -4.53 37.50
C PHE A 143 -4.88 -5.50 37.91
N SER A 144 -4.96 -6.76 37.49
CA SER A 144 -3.97 -7.78 37.81
C SER A 144 -2.86 -7.87 36.77
N GLY A 145 -3.10 -7.38 35.54
CA GLY A 145 -2.16 -7.55 34.42
C GLY A 145 -2.04 -8.99 33.95
N LYS A 146 -3.05 -9.83 34.28
CA LYS A 146 -3.06 -11.26 33.98
C LYS A 146 -4.20 -11.62 33.04
N CYS A 147 -3.93 -12.56 32.15
CA CYS A 147 -4.96 -13.20 31.37
C CYS A 147 -5.83 -14.08 32.26
N ARG A 148 -7.14 -13.98 32.07
CA ARG A 148 -8.13 -14.83 32.73
C ARG A 148 -9.18 -15.26 31.72
N ASP A 149 -9.81 -16.40 31.97
CA ASP A 149 -10.85 -16.94 31.11
C ASP A 149 -12.01 -15.93 30.93
N GLY A 150 -12.44 -15.75 29.69
CA GLY A 150 -13.53 -14.86 29.30
C GLY A 150 -13.27 -14.14 27.97
N CYS A 151 -14.23 -13.31 27.57
CA CYS A 151 -14.16 -12.50 26.36
C CYS A 151 -14.84 -11.14 26.56
N ARG A 152 -14.43 -10.13 25.80
CA ARG A 152 -15.13 -8.84 25.67
C ARG A 152 -15.69 -8.66 24.26
N THR A 153 -15.08 -9.32 23.29
CA THR A 153 -15.45 -9.31 21.89
C THR A 153 -15.26 -10.68 21.28
N ASP A 154 -15.82 -10.86 20.10
CA ASP A 154 -15.68 -12.07 19.30
C ASP A 154 -14.24 -12.39 18.87
N GLY A 155 -13.38 -11.37 18.83
CA GLY A 155 -11.96 -11.54 18.53
C GLY A 155 -11.16 -12.21 19.66
N ASP A 156 -11.72 -12.29 20.87
CA ASP A 156 -11.09 -12.95 22.01
C ASP A 156 -11.35 -14.47 22.00
N CYS A 157 -12.29 -14.94 21.19
CA CYS A 157 -12.69 -16.35 21.12
C CYS A 157 -12.00 -17.08 19.96
N LYS A 158 -11.89 -18.41 20.08
CA LYS A 158 -11.43 -19.24 18.96
C LYS A 158 -12.39 -19.13 17.76
N PRO A 159 -11.90 -19.31 16.51
CA PRO A 159 -12.78 -19.51 15.36
C PRO A 159 -13.85 -20.57 15.64
N GLY A 160 -15.11 -20.31 15.23
CA GLY A 160 -16.24 -21.17 15.57
C GLY A 160 -16.89 -20.91 16.93
N SER A 161 -16.40 -19.94 17.71
CA SER A 161 -16.94 -19.58 19.03
C SER A 161 -17.32 -18.10 19.11
N GLY A 162 -18.42 -17.83 19.80
CA GLY A 162 -19.00 -16.50 19.99
C GLY A 162 -18.86 -16.01 21.42
N CYS A 163 -18.65 -14.70 21.59
CA CYS A 163 -18.60 -14.11 22.91
C CYS A 163 -20.02 -13.84 23.43
N THR A 164 -20.53 -14.72 24.28
CA THR A 164 -21.89 -14.65 24.82
C THR A 164 -21.89 -14.14 26.26
N ASP A 165 -23.09 -13.89 26.80
CA ASP A 165 -23.29 -13.49 28.20
C ASP A 165 -22.56 -12.19 28.61
N ILE A 166 -22.27 -11.31 27.64
CA ILE A 166 -21.79 -9.96 27.94
C ILE A 166 -22.92 -9.19 28.62
N GLU A 167 -22.81 -9.00 29.94
CA GLU A 167 -23.76 -8.19 30.69
C GLU A 167 -23.84 -6.77 30.09
N ALA A 168 -25.07 -6.25 29.95
CA ALA A 168 -25.34 -4.90 29.46
C ALA A 168 -24.67 -3.86 30.37
N GLY A 169 -23.43 -3.50 30.05
CA GLY A 169 -22.54 -2.74 30.92
C GLY A 169 -21.04 -2.98 30.69
N GLY A 170 -20.66 -3.83 29.73
CA GLY A 170 -19.25 -4.15 29.47
C GLY A 170 -18.71 -5.20 30.45
N GLY A 171 -19.57 -6.15 30.85
CA GLY A 171 -19.17 -7.33 31.60
C GLY A 171 -18.23 -8.24 30.80
N VAL A 172 -17.70 -9.25 31.48
CA VAL A 172 -16.90 -10.30 30.83
C VAL A 172 -17.84 -11.41 30.40
N GLY A 173 -17.86 -11.67 29.10
CA GLY A 173 -18.59 -12.77 28.49
C GLY A 173 -17.84 -14.08 28.55
N ILE A 174 -18.44 -15.12 27.98
CA ILE A 174 -17.88 -16.47 27.88
C ILE A 174 -17.83 -16.86 26.39
N CYS A 175 -16.68 -17.37 25.94
CA CYS A 175 -16.58 -17.96 24.61
C CYS A 175 -17.35 -19.28 24.59
N THR A 176 -18.42 -19.33 23.78
CA THR A 176 -19.26 -20.52 23.66
C THR A 176 -19.05 -21.15 22.28
N GLU A 177 -18.52 -22.37 22.26
CA GLU A 177 -18.29 -23.14 21.04
C GLU A 177 -19.60 -23.47 20.32
N GLY A 178 -19.61 -23.31 18.99
CA GLY A 178 -20.77 -23.57 18.15
C GLY A 178 -21.88 -22.51 18.25
N ILE A 179 -21.67 -21.46 19.04
CA ILE A 179 -22.52 -20.28 19.06
C ILE A 179 -21.81 -19.15 18.32
N CYS A 180 -22.53 -18.48 17.42
CA CYS A 180 -22.06 -17.29 16.75
C CYS A 180 -22.85 -16.07 17.23
N THR A 181 -22.19 -14.93 17.18
CA THR A 181 -22.67 -13.57 17.44
C THR A 181 -22.43 -12.65 16.24
N ALA A 182 -21.64 -13.11 15.27
CA ALA A 182 -21.34 -12.46 14.00
C ALA A 182 -21.04 -13.48 12.88
N ASN A 183 -21.20 -13.08 11.62
CA ASN A 183 -21.03 -13.97 10.47
C ASN A 183 -19.60 -14.50 10.29
N ASN A 184 -18.58 -13.78 10.76
CA ASN A 184 -17.17 -14.17 10.64
C ASN A 184 -16.76 -15.31 11.56
N GLN A 185 -17.68 -15.83 12.38
CA GLN A 185 -17.45 -16.95 13.29
C GLN A 185 -17.99 -18.27 12.75
N CYS A 186 -18.74 -18.22 11.65
CA CYS A 186 -19.31 -19.40 11.03
C CYS A 186 -18.39 -19.96 9.97
N ASP A 187 -18.56 -21.25 9.66
CA ASP A 187 -17.75 -21.90 8.66
C ASP A 187 -18.00 -21.32 7.26
N TYR A 188 -17.18 -21.75 6.32
CA TYR A 188 -17.37 -21.43 4.91
C TYR A 188 -18.82 -21.71 4.46
N GLN A 189 -19.42 -20.73 3.76
CA GLN A 189 -20.83 -20.72 3.31
C GLN A 189 -21.89 -20.68 4.41
N GLU A 190 -21.53 -20.37 5.65
CA GLU A 190 -22.50 -20.22 6.72
C GLU A 190 -22.71 -18.73 7.09
N LEU A 191 -23.93 -18.46 7.58
CA LEU A 191 -24.33 -17.18 8.17
C LEU A 191 -24.66 -17.42 9.62
N CYS A 192 -24.35 -16.42 10.45
CA CYS A 192 -24.78 -16.45 11.82
C CYS A 192 -26.26 -16.09 11.92
N ASN A 193 -27.07 -17.01 12.43
CA ASN A 193 -28.42 -16.68 12.85
C ASN A 193 -28.35 -15.97 14.21
N LEU A 194 -28.37 -14.63 14.20
CA LEU A 194 -28.27 -13.80 15.40
C LEU A 194 -29.38 -14.02 16.45
N GLU A 195 -30.49 -14.67 16.08
CA GLU A 195 -31.57 -15.00 17.03
C GLU A 195 -31.27 -16.30 17.79
N THR A 196 -30.78 -17.33 17.09
CA THR A 196 -30.49 -18.63 17.70
C THR A 196 -29.04 -18.79 18.15
N GLY A 197 -28.15 -17.95 17.62
CA GLY A 197 -26.71 -18.10 17.72
C GLY A 197 -26.16 -19.27 16.91
N GLU A 198 -26.95 -19.88 16.02
CA GLU A 198 -26.49 -21.03 15.22
C GLU A 198 -25.94 -20.57 13.87
N CYS A 199 -24.82 -21.16 13.46
CA CYS A 199 -24.34 -21.04 12.10
C CYS A 199 -25.22 -21.89 11.17
N VAL A 200 -25.78 -21.24 10.16
CA VAL A 200 -26.68 -21.88 9.19
C VAL A 200 -26.15 -21.69 7.79
N PHE A 201 -26.23 -22.74 6.97
CA PHE A 201 -25.83 -22.67 5.57
C PHE A 201 -26.58 -21.55 4.82
N ASP A 202 -25.83 -20.71 4.12
CA ASP A 202 -26.35 -19.62 3.33
C ASP A 202 -27.00 -20.15 2.05
N SER A 203 -28.30 -20.39 2.11
CA SER A 203 -29.05 -20.93 0.97
C SER A 203 -29.22 -19.93 -0.19
N ARG A 204 -28.72 -18.69 -0.09
CA ARG A 204 -28.93 -17.66 -1.12
C ARG A 204 -28.02 -17.85 -2.36
N GLY A 205 -27.00 -18.71 -2.31
CA GLY A 205 -26.25 -19.06 -3.51
C GLY A 205 -24.96 -19.83 -3.26
N PRO A 206 -24.31 -20.31 -4.34
CA PRO A 206 -23.01 -20.98 -4.28
C PRO A 206 -21.88 -19.95 -4.09
N TYR A 207 -21.94 -19.18 -3.00
CA TYR A 207 -20.97 -18.12 -2.73
C TYR A 207 -19.59 -18.69 -2.46
N CYS A 208 -18.59 -17.99 -2.98
CA CYS A 208 -17.17 -18.34 -2.96
C CYS A 208 -16.82 -19.68 -3.61
N GLU A 209 -17.78 -20.35 -4.26
CA GLU A 209 -17.50 -21.53 -5.08
C GLU A 209 -16.76 -21.13 -6.34
N ALA A 210 -15.95 -22.07 -6.84
CA ALA A 210 -15.30 -21.92 -8.12
C ALA A 210 -16.34 -21.71 -9.22
N CYS A 211 -16.14 -20.68 -10.02
CA CYS A 211 -17.04 -20.33 -11.11
C CYS A 211 -16.28 -20.09 -12.40
N THR A 212 -17.00 -20.18 -13.52
CA THR A 212 -16.50 -19.88 -14.86
C THR A 212 -17.42 -18.83 -15.50
N GLY A 213 -16.88 -17.93 -16.32
CA GLY A 213 -17.73 -17.08 -17.19
C GLY A 213 -17.88 -15.59 -16.85
N GLY A 214 -17.07 -15.03 -15.95
CA GLY A 214 -16.97 -13.56 -15.79
C GLY A 214 -18.23 -12.86 -15.25
N VAL A 215 -18.56 -11.68 -15.78
CA VAL A 215 -19.68 -10.86 -15.31
C VAL A 215 -21.02 -11.54 -15.63
N ALA A 216 -21.78 -11.91 -14.59
CA ALA A 216 -23.07 -12.63 -14.63
C ALA A 216 -22.99 -14.11 -15.06
N SER A 217 -22.13 -14.89 -14.40
CA SER A 217 -22.12 -16.35 -14.53
C SER A 217 -23.38 -16.97 -13.89
N GLU A 218 -24.02 -17.90 -14.59
CA GLU A 218 -25.08 -18.76 -14.03
C GLU A 218 -24.54 -19.67 -12.91
N ASP A 219 -23.21 -19.90 -12.86
CA ASP A 219 -22.55 -20.67 -11.80
C ASP A 219 -22.73 -20.01 -10.43
N CYS A 220 -22.96 -18.70 -10.38
CA CYS A 220 -23.14 -17.94 -9.14
C CYS A 220 -24.61 -17.76 -8.73
N GLY A 221 -25.52 -18.51 -9.34
CA GLY A 221 -26.94 -18.51 -9.00
C GLY A 221 -27.66 -17.24 -9.45
N ASP A 222 -28.13 -16.43 -8.49
CA ASP A 222 -29.04 -15.32 -8.75
C ASP A 222 -28.47 -14.26 -9.73
N PRO A 223 -29.32 -13.68 -10.61
CA PRO A 223 -28.93 -12.62 -11.52
C PRO A 223 -28.49 -11.39 -10.71
N GLY A 224 -27.18 -11.14 -10.69
CA GLY A 224 -26.57 -10.07 -9.93
C GLY A 224 -25.29 -10.49 -9.21
N ASN A 225 -25.07 -11.79 -8.98
CA ASN A 225 -23.79 -12.29 -8.47
C ASN A 225 -22.74 -12.32 -9.58
N TYR A 226 -21.47 -12.16 -9.20
CA TYR A 226 -20.36 -12.03 -10.14
C TYR A 226 -19.31 -13.11 -9.91
N CYS A 227 -18.75 -13.64 -11.00
CA CYS A 227 -17.57 -14.50 -10.91
C CYS A 227 -16.33 -13.60 -10.78
N LEU A 228 -15.83 -13.45 -9.56
CA LEU A 228 -14.70 -12.59 -9.19
C LEU A 228 -13.38 -13.30 -9.46
N LEU A 229 -12.34 -12.54 -9.81
CA LEU A 229 -10.97 -13.04 -9.97
C LEU A 229 -10.17 -12.75 -8.69
N ASP A 230 -9.52 -13.77 -8.13
CA ASP A 230 -8.60 -13.61 -7.02
C ASP A 230 -7.25 -13.09 -7.55
N THR A 231 -6.94 -11.84 -7.25
CA THR A 231 -5.68 -11.20 -7.68
C THR A 231 -4.48 -11.59 -6.81
N THR A 232 -4.71 -12.22 -5.66
CA THR A 232 -3.63 -12.75 -4.80
C THR A 232 -3.06 -14.04 -5.37
N ASP A 233 -3.81 -14.75 -6.22
CA ASP A 233 -3.29 -15.88 -6.98
C ASP A 233 -2.44 -15.39 -8.16
N PRO A 234 -1.12 -15.61 -8.16
CA PRO A 234 -0.25 -15.17 -9.23
C PRO A 234 -0.57 -15.83 -10.58
N THR A 235 -1.32 -16.93 -10.59
CA THR A 235 -1.76 -17.57 -11.84
C THR A 235 -2.95 -16.86 -12.48
N GLY A 236 -3.70 -16.07 -11.71
CA GLY A 236 -4.96 -15.44 -12.13
C GLY A 236 -6.03 -16.45 -12.54
N GLN A 237 -5.93 -17.71 -12.11
CA GLN A 237 -6.85 -18.78 -12.50
C GLN A 237 -7.93 -19.07 -11.46
N SER A 238 -7.75 -18.65 -10.21
CA SER A 238 -8.83 -18.77 -9.23
C SER A 238 -9.88 -17.69 -9.43
N SER A 239 -11.07 -18.12 -9.83
CA SER A 239 -12.28 -17.32 -9.85
C SER A 239 -13.33 -17.91 -8.93
N PHE A 240 -14.06 -17.03 -8.24
CA PHE A 240 -15.02 -17.42 -7.20
C PHE A 240 -16.29 -16.56 -7.25
N CYS A 241 -17.42 -17.12 -6.82
CA CYS A 241 -18.68 -16.39 -6.80
C CYS A 241 -18.73 -15.33 -5.70
N GLY A 242 -18.80 -14.06 -6.08
CA GLY A 242 -19.07 -12.93 -5.20
C GLY A 242 -20.56 -12.62 -5.10
N VAL A 243 -21.00 -12.23 -3.90
CA VAL A 243 -22.37 -11.76 -3.65
C VAL A 243 -22.46 -10.28 -4.01
N ASN A 244 -23.55 -9.89 -4.66
CA ASN A 244 -23.90 -8.47 -4.81
C ASN A 244 -24.67 -8.01 -3.58
N CYS A 245 -24.04 -7.15 -2.79
CA CYS A 245 -24.62 -6.59 -1.57
C CYS A 245 -25.08 -5.14 -1.74
N ALA A 246 -25.34 -4.68 -2.97
CA ALA A 246 -25.80 -3.33 -3.25
C ALA A 246 -27.16 -2.97 -2.60
N GLN A 247 -27.91 -3.95 -2.09
CA GLN A 247 -29.15 -3.72 -1.35
C GLN A 247 -28.97 -3.91 0.17
N GLY A 248 -27.73 -3.91 0.67
CA GLY A 248 -27.42 -4.04 2.09
C GLY A 248 -27.48 -5.47 2.62
N GLN A 249 -27.43 -6.48 1.75
CA GLN A 249 -27.36 -7.88 2.17
C GLN A 249 -26.03 -8.15 2.90
N ALA A 250 -26.08 -8.89 4.01
CA ALA A 250 -24.87 -9.34 4.69
C ALA A 250 -24.11 -10.34 3.80
N CYS A 251 -22.80 -10.22 3.73
CA CYS A 251 -21.96 -11.25 3.14
C CYS A 251 -21.79 -12.41 4.15
N PRO A 252 -21.68 -13.67 3.67
CA PRO A 252 -21.36 -14.82 4.53
C PRO A 252 -19.98 -14.68 5.18
N ASN A 253 -19.61 -15.56 6.12
CA ASN A 253 -18.26 -15.76 6.64
C ASN A 253 -17.35 -14.50 6.78
N GLY A 254 -17.84 -13.42 7.37
CA GLY A 254 -17.03 -12.22 7.63
C GLY A 254 -16.55 -11.44 6.41
N TYR A 255 -16.99 -11.82 5.21
CA TYR A 255 -16.77 -11.06 4.01
C TYR A 255 -17.34 -9.64 4.22
N THR A 256 -16.62 -8.62 3.76
CA THR A 256 -17.13 -7.24 3.81
C THR A 256 -17.55 -6.81 2.42
N CYS A 257 -18.59 -5.97 2.37
CA CYS A 257 -18.97 -5.28 1.16
C CYS A 257 -17.88 -4.28 0.81
N ASN A 258 -16.98 -4.69 -0.08
CA ASN A 258 -15.91 -3.85 -0.57
C ASN A 258 -16.16 -3.49 -2.03
N GLN A 259 -15.34 -2.58 -2.53
CA GLN A 259 -15.37 -2.24 -3.94
C GLN A 259 -14.51 -3.24 -4.71
N VAL A 260 -15.15 -4.15 -5.44
CA VAL A 260 -14.44 -5.00 -6.40
C VAL A 260 -14.10 -4.15 -7.63
N ILE A 261 -12.87 -4.26 -8.10
CA ILE A 261 -12.46 -3.70 -9.39
C ILE A 261 -12.91 -4.68 -10.47
N ILE A 262 -13.99 -4.34 -11.18
CA ILE A 262 -14.33 -5.07 -12.41
C ILE A 262 -13.29 -4.68 -13.44
N LEU A 263 -12.38 -5.61 -13.75
CA LEU A 263 -11.55 -5.49 -14.93
C LEU A 263 -12.46 -5.79 -16.12
N PRO A 264 -12.85 -4.80 -16.93
CA PRO A 264 -13.56 -5.07 -18.17
C PRO A 264 -12.75 -6.08 -18.98
N GLN A 265 -13.33 -7.24 -19.28
CA GLN A 265 -12.66 -8.27 -20.08
C GLN A 265 -12.36 -7.80 -21.52
N SER A 266 -12.80 -6.58 -21.87
CA SER A 266 -12.54 -5.89 -23.12
C SER A 266 -11.47 -4.80 -23.04
N THR A 267 -10.78 -4.59 -21.91
CA THR A 267 -9.53 -3.82 -21.99
C THR A 267 -8.44 -4.78 -22.46
N PRO A 268 -8.03 -4.77 -23.75
CA PRO A 268 -6.76 -5.37 -24.09
C PRO A 268 -5.75 -4.78 -23.12
N ARG A 269 -4.98 -5.63 -22.44
CA ARG A 269 -3.86 -5.13 -21.64
C ARG A 269 -3.01 -4.30 -22.60
N CYS A 270 -3.10 -2.98 -22.52
CA CYS A 270 -2.21 -2.05 -23.20
C CYS A 270 -0.86 -2.10 -22.47
N GLY A 271 -0.25 -3.28 -22.41
CA GLY A 271 1.12 -3.44 -22.03
C GLY A 271 1.98 -2.92 -23.17
N VAL A 272 2.98 -2.11 -22.86
CA VAL A 272 4.04 -1.79 -23.80
C VAL A 272 4.65 -3.11 -24.30
N GLU A 273 4.48 -3.41 -25.58
CA GLU A 273 5.22 -4.51 -26.20
C GLU A 273 6.70 -4.13 -26.21
N ILE A 274 7.55 -4.98 -25.64
CA ILE A 274 9.00 -4.85 -25.74
C ILE A 274 9.51 -5.67 -26.93
N CYS A 275 10.57 -5.17 -27.58
CA CYS A 275 11.25 -5.88 -28.64
C CYS A 275 12.18 -6.94 -28.03
N VAL A 276 11.87 -8.21 -28.25
CA VAL A 276 12.67 -9.33 -27.73
C VAL A 276 13.72 -9.71 -28.76
N MET A 277 14.98 -9.36 -28.49
CA MET A 277 16.13 -9.69 -29.33
C MET A 277 16.93 -10.86 -28.74
N SER A 278 17.38 -11.78 -29.60
CA SER A 278 18.39 -12.78 -29.20
C SER A 278 19.77 -12.13 -29.13
N GLU A 279 20.65 -12.60 -28.24
CA GLU A 279 22.00 -12.06 -28.11
C GLU A 279 22.74 -12.02 -29.46
N GLY A 280 23.18 -10.82 -29.87
CA GLY A 280 23.90 -10.59 -31.12
C GLY A 280 23.03 -10.40 -32.37
N ALA A 281 21.69 -10.45 -32.26
CA ALA A 281 20.79 -10.17 -33.37
C ALA A 281 20.55 -8.67 -33.56
N SER A 282 20.46 -8.22 -34.82
CA SER A 282 20.13 -6.84 -35.18
C SER A 282 18.61 -6.58 -35.28
N SER A 283 17.80 -7.59 -35.02
CA SER A 283 16.34 -7.55 -35.07
C SER A 283 15.75 -8.62 -34.15
N GLY A 284 14.66 -8.29 -33.48
CA GLY A 284 13.87 -9.19 -32.64
C GLY A 284 12.43 -9.31 -33.11
N TYR A 285 11.57 -9.77 -32.22
CA TYR A 285 10.12 -9.82 -32.41
C TYR A 285 9.40 -9.22 -31.21
N CYS A 286 8.21 -8.69 -31.45
CA CYS A 286 7.43 -8.07 -30.39
C CYS A 286 6.89 -9.12 -29.40
N SER A 287 6.98 -8.80 -28.10
CA SER A 287 6.73 -9.75 -27.00
C SER A 287 5.35 -10.43 -27.01
N GLN A 288 4.30 -9.79 -27.53
CA GLN A 288 2.96 -10.41 -27.62
C GLN A 288 2.59 -10.78 -29.06
N ASN A 289 3.14 -10.09 -30.07
CA ASN A 289 2.96 -10.43 -31.48
C ASN A 289 4.28 -10.83 -32.17
N THR A 290 4.61 -12.13 -32.11
CA THR A 290 5.84 -12.68 -32.67
C THR A 290 5.93 -12.63 -34.21
N ASN A 291 4.85 -12.22 -34.90
CA ASN A 291 4.84 -12.07 -36.36
C ASN A 291 5.35 -10.69 -36.83
N ILE A 292 5.63 -9.76 -35.91
CA ILE A 292 6.15 -8.42 -36.22
C ILE A 292 7.62 -8.37 -35.80
N SER A 293 8.50 -8.12 -36.78
CA SER A 293 9.91 -7.88 -36.51
C SER A 293 10.14 -6.46 -36.00
N CYS A 294 11.01 -6.29 -35.01
CA CYS A 294 11.36 -5.00 -34.41
C CYS A 294 12.89 -4.86 -34.31
N GLY A 295 13.41 -3.63 -34.38
CA GLY A 295 14.79 -3.31 -34.02
C GLY A 295 14.90 -2.68 -32.62
N GLU A 296 13.83 -2.05 -32.17
CA GLU A 296 13.72 -1.39 -30.86
C GLU A 296 12.26 -1.42 -30.37
N ASN A 297 12.03 -1.11 -29.09
CA ASN A 297 10.70 -1.21 -28.47
C ASN A 297 9.63 -0.36 -29.17
N LYS A 298 10.00 0.79 -29.76
CA LYS A 298 9.05 1.66 -30.46
C LYS A 298 8.55 1.11 -31.80
N ASP A 299 9.20 0.08 -32.34
CA ASP A 299 8.78 -0.58 -33.57
C ASP A 299 7.62 -1.55 -33.34
N CYS A 300 7.33 -1.88 -32.07
CA CYS A 300 6.21 -2.74 -31.70
C CYS A 300 4.92 -1.93 -31.59
N PRO A 301 3.83 -2.34 -32.29
CA PRO A 301 2.55 -1.66 -32.18
C PRO A 301 1.99 -1.79 -30.76
N MET A 302 1.41 -0.71 -30.24
CA MET A 302 0.67 -0.79 -28.99
C MET A 302 -0.65 -1.53 -29.23
N GLY A 303 -0.66 -2.81 -28.84
CA GLY A 303 -1.86 -3.63 -28.80
C GLY A 303 -2.00 -4.64 -29.96
N PRO A 304 -2.88 -5.64 -29.80
CA PRO A 304 -3.07 -6.69 -30.80
C PRO A 304 -3.67 -6.13 -32.11
N PRO A 305 -3.40 -6.78 -33.26
CA PRO A 305 -3.97 -6.37 -34.53
C PRO A 305 -5.49 -6.49 -34.51
N GLY A 306 -6.19 -5.35 -34.61
CA GLY A 306 -7.66 -5.25 -34.61
C GLY A 306 -8.29 -4.70 -33.33
N GLY A 307 -7.51 -4.23 -32.36
CA GLY A 307 -8.04 -3.51 -31.18
C GLY A 307 -8.02 -1.99 -31.35
N ASP A 308 -9.16 -1.34 -31.12
CA ASP A 308 -9.26 0.13 -30.97
C ASP A 308 -8.73 0.54 -29.60
N CYS A 309 -7.41 0.61 -29.45
CA CYS A 309 -6.80 1.27 -28.31
C CYS A 309 -7.00 2.80 -28.44
N PRO A 310 -7.70 3.48 -27.52
CA PRO A 310 -7.88 4.92 -27.61
C PRO A 310 -6.53 5.63 -27.38
N ARG A 311 -6.13 6.46 -28.35
CA ARG A 311 -5.06 7.46 -28.16
C ARG A 311 -5.56 8.47 -27.13
N ARG A 312 -4.95 8.53 -25.95
CA ARG A 312 -5.45 9.31 -24.80
C ARG A 312 -5.18 10.83 -24.88
N ASP A 313 -5.17 11.42 -26.08
CA ASP A 313 -4.92 12.84 -26.29
C ASP A 313 -5.78 13.42 -27.43
N VAL A 314 -7.09 13.15 -27.45
CA VAL A 314 -8.01 13.74 -28.42
C VAL A 314 -9.03 14.64 -27.71
N GLY A 315 -8.93 15.95 -27.95
CA GLY A 315 -9.96 16.95 -27.69
C GLY A 315 -10.94 17.07 -28.88
N ASN A 316 -11.87 18.01 -28.82
CA ASN A 316 -12.80 18.32 -29.92
C ASN A 316 -12.53 19.71 -30.49
N CYS A 317 -12.73 19.87 -31.79
CA CYS A 317 -12.61 21.17 -32.44
C CYS A 317 -13.78 22.09 -32.13
N LEU A 318 -13.50 23.37 -31.82
CA LEU A 318 -14.54 24.39 -31.57
C LEU A 318 -15.46 24.62 -32.78
N ILE A 319 -14.88 24.66 -33.99
CA ILE A 319 -15.61 24.99 -35.23
C ILE A 319 -16.42 23.79 -35.73
N ASP A 320 -15.85 22.59 -35.61
CA ASP A 320 -16.51 21.32 -35.98
C ASP A 320 -16.35 20.32 -34.83
N GLN A 321 -17.32 20.33 -33.92
CA GLN A 321 -17.31 19.48 -32.73
C GLN A 321 -17.43 17.98 -33.04
N THR A 322 -17.63 17.58 -34.30
CA THR A 322 -17.60 16.16 -34.70
C THR A 322 -16.20 15.70 -35.09
N LYS A 323 -15.25 16.63 -35.16
CA LYS A 323 -13.86 16.39 -35.49
C LYS A 323 -13.02 16.41 -34.22
N ASP A 324 -12.37 15.27 -33.95
CA ASP A 324 -11.40 15.16 -32.87
C ASP A 324 -10.11 15.91 -33.25
N CYS A 325 -9.37 16.39 -32.25
CA CYS A 325 -8.12 17.10 -32.42
C CYS A 325 -7.10 16.79 -31.32
N SER A 326 -5.81 16.79 -31.66
CA SER A 326 -4.71 16.71 -30.69
C SER A 326 -4.05 18.07 -30.43
N ASP A 327 -4.12 18.97 -31.42
CA ASP A 327 -3.68 20.36 -31.39
C ASP A 327 -4.64 21.27 -32.20
N ASP A 328 -4.47 22.59 -32.07
CA ASP A 328 -5.32 23.58 -32.72
C ASP A 328 -5.29 23.50 -34.26
N LEU A 329 -4.16 23.09 -34.85
CA LEU A 329 -3.99 23.07 -36.31
C LEU A 329 -4.87 22.00 -36.96
N GLU A 330 -5.23 20.94 -36.23
CA GLU A 330 -6.15 19.91 -36.70
C GLU A 330 -7.58 20.44 -36.89
N CYS A 331 -7.92 21.58 -36.28
CA CYS A 331 -9.27 22.14 -36.30
C CYS A 331 -9.55 23.13 -37.42
N CYS A 332 -8.52 23.61 -38.12
CA CYS A 332 -8.65 24.62 -39.16
C CYS A 332 -7.93 24.21 -40.43
N ASP A 333 -8.54 24.43 -41.60
CA ASP A 333 -7.89 24.21 -42.88
C ASP A 333 -6.80 25.27 -43.19
N ASP A 334 -6.87 26.44 -42.52
CA ASP A 334 -5.87 27.51 -42.60
C ASP A 334 -5.17 27.70 -41.23
N PRO A 335 -3.88 27.34 -41.11
CA PRO A 335 -3.13 27.43 -39.85
C PRO A 335 -2.91 28.88 -39.39
N THR A 336 -3.04 29.87 -40.28
CA THR A 336 -2.89 31.30 -39.93
C THR A 336 -4.19 31.92 -39.42
N ALA A 337 -5.31 31.24 -39.61
CA ALA A 337 -6.62 31.68 -39.17
C ALA A 337 -7.10 30.96 -37.89
N CYS A 338 -6.33 30.00 -37.38
CA CYS A 338 -6.75 29.19 -36.25
C CYS A 338 -6.44 29.91 -34.93
N PRO A 339 -7.47 30.32 -34.16
CA PRO A 339 -7.26 30.92 -32.84
C PRO A 339 -6.59 29.92 -31.89
N GLU A 340 -5.75 30.41 -30.98
CA GLU A 340 -5.25 29.59 -29.86
C GLU A 340 -6.44 29.05 -29.05
N GLY A 341 -6.44 27.75 -28.76
CA GLY A 341 -7.54 27.06 -28.07
C GLY A 341 -8.65 26.52 -28.99
N SER A 342 -8.41 26.44 -30.30
CA SER A 342 -9.34 25.82 -31.25
C SER A 342 -9.59 24.34 -30.97
N CYS A 343 -8.61 23.65 -30.39
CA CYS A 343 -8.73 22.31 -29.87
C CYS A 343 -8.98 22.34 -28.37
N VAL A 344 -10.18 21.92 -27.96
CA VAL A 344 -10.59 21.97 -26.56
C VAL A 344 -10.51 20.60 -25.94
N LYS A 345 -9.59 20.45 -24.98
CA LYS A 345 -9.46 19.26 -24.15
C LYS A 345 -10.36 19.39 -22.93
N GLN A 346 -11.11 18.33 -22.61
CA GLN A 346 -11.91 18.28 -21.40
C GLN A 346 -10.99 18.28 -20.17
N SER A 347 -11.35 19.07 -19.14
CA SER A 347 -10.56 19.23 -17.93
C SER A 347 -11.45 19.26 -16.69
N CYS A 348 -10.99 18.68 -15.58
CA CYS A 348 -11.61 18.84 -14.27
C CYS A 348 -11.19 20.18 -13.68
N ARG A 349 -12.14 20.97 -13.17
CA ARG A 349 -11.87 22.26 -12.49
C ARG A 349 -12.43 22.25 -11.08
N GLY A 350 -11.56 22.54 -10.11
CA GLY A 350 -11.90 22.80 -8.70
C GLY A 350 -11.03 23.94 -8.14
N GLY A 351 -11.63 24.84 -7.37
CA GLY A 351 -10.91 25.95 -6.72
C GLY A 351 -10.41 25.55 -5.33
N GLU A 352 -9.29 26.13 -4.89
CA GLU A 352 -8.75 25.90 -3.54
C GLU A 352 -9.79 26.34 -2.48
N GLY A 353 -10.24 25.40 -1.65
CA GLY A 353 -11.29 25.62 -0.65
C GLY A 353 -12.74 25.44 -1.13
N ALA A 354 -12.96 25.05 -2.39
CA ALA A 354 -14.27 24.68 -2.89
C ALA A 354 -14.62 23.23 -2.47
N ALA A 355 -15.85 23.00 -2.02
CA ALA A 355 -16.31 21.68 -1.59
C ALA A 355 -16.66 20.72 -2.76
N TYR A 356 -16.59 21.18 -4.02
CA TYR A 356 -17.03 20.45 -5.22
C TYR A 356 -16.15 20.79 -6.44
N GLY A 357 -15.80 19.80 -7.27
CA GLY A 357 -15.19 19.96 -8.60
C GLY A 357 -16.19 19.72 -9.74
N VAL A 358 -15.95 20.29 -10.93
CA VAL A 358 -16.80 20.11 -12.13
C VAL A 358 -15.97 19.73 -13.37
N CYS A 359 -16.48 18.80 -14.19
CA CYS A 359 -15.91 18.50 -15.49
C CYS A 359 -16.34 19.54 -16.52
N SER A 360 -15.40 20.11 -17.26
CA SER A 360 -15.70 21.04 -18.35
C SER A 360 -16.30 20.32 -19.55
N CYS A 361 -17.36 20.87 -20.15
CA CYS A 361 -18.00 20.33 -21.34
C CYS A 361 -18.25 21.42 -22.40
N THR A 362 -18.41 21.02 -23.66
CA THR A 362 -18.79 21.91 -24.78
C THR A 362 -20.18 21.62 -25.33
N ARG A 363 -20.69 20.40 -25.12
CA ARG A 363 -22.01 19.95 -25.59
C ARG A 363 -22.54 18.83 -24.69
N ASP A 364 -23.84 18.56 -24.79
CA ASP A 364 -24.51 17.51 -23.99
C ASP A 364 -23.94 16.11 -24.22
N LEU A 365 -23.48 15.82 -25.44
CA LEU A 365 -22.85 14.52 -25.75
C LEU A 365 -21.52 14.32 -25.01
N ASP A 366 -20.91 15.40 -24.52
CA ASP A 366 -19.73 15.33 -23.64
C ASP A 366 -20.12 14.94 -22.20
N CYS A 367 -21.42 14.94 -21.87
CA CYS A 367 -22.00 14.58 -20.58
C CYS A 367 -22.89 13.32 -20.77
N PRO A 368 -22.36 12.09 -20.73
CA PRO A 368 -23.07 10.86 -21.13
C PRO A 368 -24.40 10.58 -20.39
N ARG A 369 -24.63 11.23 -19.25
CA ARG A 369 -25.82 11.09 -18.41
C ARG A 369 -26.43 12.43 -17.99
N ASP A 370 -25.97 13.54 -18.57
CA ASP A 370 -26.37 14.88 -18.13
C ASP A 370 -26.42 15.90 -19.27
N GLU A 371 -26.89 17.10 -18.95
CA GLU A 371 -26.86 18.25 -19.87
C GLU A 371 -25.62 19.11 -19.57
N CYS A 372 -24.95 19.58 -20.62
CA CYS A 372 -23.83 20.51 -20.49
C CYS A 372 -24.38 21.91 -20.21
N ARG A 373 -24.18 22.41 -18.98
CA ARG A 373 -24.76 23.69 -18.55
C ARG A 373 -23.72 24.80 -18.48
N GLY A 374 -24.12 26.00 -18.91
CA GLY A 374 -23.26 27.18 -18.85
C GLY A 374 -22.15 27.22 -19.90
N ALA A 375 -22.15 26.30 -20.87
CA ALA A 375 -21.30 26.45 -22.05
C ALA A 375 -21.81 27.62 -22.89
N ASP A 376 -20.94 28.56 -23.21
CA ASP A 376 -21.19 29.65 -24.15
C ASP A 376 -20.00 29.75 -25.11
N LEU A 377 -20.22 29.28 -26.32
CA LEU A 377 -19.22 29.24 -27.39
C LEU A 377 -19.46 30.34 -28.43
N THR A 378 -20.27 31.36 -28.10
CA THR A 378 -20.60 32.43 -29.05
C THR A 378 -19.44 33.43 -29.24
N ASP A 379 -18.53 33.54 -28.27
CA ASP A 379 -17.26 34.26 -28.38
C ASP A 379 -16.11 33.27 -28.63
N PHE A 380 -15.65 33.17 -29.87
CA PHE A 380 -14.57 32.27 -30.25
C PHE A 380 -13.20 32.66 -29.70
N GLU A 381 -13.01 33.92 -29.29
CA GLU A 381 -11.76 34.37 -28.65
C GLU A 381 -11.75 34.07 -27.15
N ASN A 382 -12.93 33.89 -26.53
CA ASN A 382 -13.07 33.59 -25.10
C ASN A 382 -14.21 32.58 -24.84
N PRO A 383 -14.10 31.33 -25.30
CA PRO A 383 -15.16 30.34 -25.09
C PRO A 383 -15.35 30.06 -23.60
N ILE A 384 -16.60 30.13 -23.14
CA ILE A 384 -16.98 29.71 -21.78
C ILE A 384 -17.30 28.23 -21.85
N MET A 385 -16.48 27.43 -21.18
CA MET A 385 -16.73 26.01 -21.01
C MET A 385 -17.89 25.79 -20.05
N GLY A 386 -18.81 24.91 -20.42
CA GLY A 386 -19.88 24.48 -19.54
C GLY A 386 -19.41 23.47 -18.51
N TYR A 387 -20.34 23.04 -17.67
CA TYR A 387 -20.14 21.97 -16.71
C TYR A 387 -21.29 20.97 -16.79
N CYS A 388 -20.99 19.69 -16.61
CA CYS A 388 -22.02 18.66 -16.48
C CYS A 388 -22.71 18.80 -15.09
N HIS A 389 -24.03 18.95 -15.05
CA HIS A 389 -24.77 19.26 -13.82
C HIS A 389 -25.12 18.00 -12.99
N LEU A 390 -24.17 17.50 -12.20
CA LEU A 390 -24.41 16.34 -11.33
C LEU A 390 -25.47 16.62 -10.25
N SER A 391 -26.53 15.81 -10.21
CA SER A 391 -27.49 15.77 -9.10
C SER A 391 -26.86 15.11 -7.86
N GLY A 392 -26.05 15.89 -7.13
CA GLY A 392 -25.87 15.73 -5.67
C GLY A 392 -24.88 14.68 -5.15
N HIS A 393 -23.81 14.33 -5.86
CA HIS A 393 -22.66 13.63 -5.25
C HIS A 393 -21.32 14.34 -5.53
N SER A 394 -20.46 14.31 -4.52
CA SER A 394 -19.21 15.04 -4.35
C SER A 394 -18.00 14.29 -4.91
N CYS A 395 -17.11 15.01 -5.62
CA CYS A 395 -15.80 14.53 -6.04
C CYS A 395 -14.71 15.24 -5.21
N TYR A 396 -13.97 14.54 -4.35
CA TYR A 396 -12.91 15.10 -3.51
C TYR A 396 -11.51 15.06 -4.17
N GLU A 397 -11.26 14.17 -5.14
CA GLU A 397 -10.08 14.04 -6.01
C GLU A 397 -10.49 13.60 -7.45
N ASP A 398 -9.58 13.55 -8.43
CA ASP A 398 -9.86 12.95 -9.77
C ASP A 398 -10.37 11.49 -9.67
N LEU A 399 -10.09 10.86 -8.53
CA LEU A 399 -10.53 9.53 -8.11
C LEU A 399 -11.95 9.50 -7.49
N ASP A 400 -12.62 10.63 -7.34
CA ASP A 400 -13.96 10.71 -6.75
C ASP A 400 -15.04 11.12 -7.76
N CYS A 401 -14.68 11.31 -9.03
CA CYS A 401 -15.62 11.29 -10.16
C CYS A 401 -16.13 9.86 -10.48
N ASP A 402 -16.10 8.95 -9.51
CA ASP A 402 -15.84 7.51 -9.67
C ASP A 402 -17.07 6.61 -9.40
N VAL A 403 -18.28 7.16 -9.28
CA VAL A 403 -19.47 6.28 -9.27
C VAL A 403 -19.69 5.64 -10.66
N ILE A 404 -19.07 6.21 -11.71
CA ILE A 404 -18.81 5.53 -12.99
C ILE A 404 -17.47 6.05 -13.53
N ALA A 405 -16.36 5.44 -13.13
CA ALA A 405 -15.11 5.68 -13.84
C ALA A 405 -14.90 4.69 -14.98
N CYS A 406 -14.51 5.26 -16.12
CA CYS A 406 -13.78 4.57 -17.16
C CYS A 406 -12.29 4.55 -16.78
N VAL A 407 -11.84 3.46 -16.17
CA VAL A 407 -10.40 3.20 -15.98
C VAL A 407 -9.96 2.27 -17.10
N GLN A 408 -9.01 2.73 -17.93
CA GLN A 408 -8.43 1.99 -19.06
C GLN A 408 -9.40 1.48 -20.14
N GLY A 409 -10.68 1.89 -20.15
CA GLY A 409 -11.64 1.53 -21.20
C GLY A 409 -12.77 0.58 -20.78
N GLY A 410 -13.16 0.51 -19.49
CA GLY A 410 -14.44 -0.10 -19.14
C GLY A 410 -15.04 0.32 -17.80
N CYS A 411 -16.23 -0.21 -17.51
CA CYS A 411 -17.16 0.27 -16.48
C CYS A 411 -17.03 -0.48 -15.13
N ARG A 412 -17.08 0.26 -14.01
CA ARG A 412 -17.17 -0.26 -12.63
C ARG A 412 -18.64 -0.30 -12.18
N LEU A 413 -19.12 -1.40 -11.60
CA LEU A 413 -20.51 -1.61 -11.14
C LEU A 413 -20.55 -2.32 -9.77
N GLY A 414 -21.30 -1.77 -8.81
CA GLY A 414 -21.79 -2.46 -7.60
C GLY A 414 -20.79 -2.75 -6.47
N ALA A 415 -21.27 -2.72 -5.22
CA ALA A 415 -20.53 -3.23 -4.07
C ALA A 415 -20.68 -4.75 -4.01
N ASN A 416 -19.55 -5.45 -4.02
CA ASN A 416 -19.47 -6.91 -4.04
C ASN A 416 -18.62 -7.39 -2.86
N CYS A 417 -18.91 -8.57 -2.35
CA CYS A 417 -18.17 -9.13 -1.22
C CYS A 417 -16.76 -9.61 -1.65
N THR A 418 -15.74 -9.32 -0.84
CA THR A 418 -14.35 -9.82 -0.98
C THR A 418 -13.86 -10.31 0.38
N PRO A 419 -12.94 -11.30 0.47
CA PRO A 419 -12.41 -11.73 1.75
C PRO A 419 -11.97 -10.55 2.63
N GLY A 420 -12.35 -10.57 3.90
CA GLY A 420 -11.82 -9.63 4.90
C GLY A 420 -10.40 -10.03 5.36
N ASN A 421 -9.66 -9.07 5.92
CA ASN A 421 -8.39 -9.31 6.62
C ASN A 421 -7.26 -9.95 5.78
N ASP A 422 -7.10 -9.52 4.52
CA ASP A 422 -6.01 -9.95 3.62
C ASP A 422 -5.92 -11.47 3.35
N ARG A 423 -6.96 -12.25 3.67
CA ARG A 423 -7.03 -13.68 3.37
C ARG A 423 -7.49 -13.92 1.93
N SER A 424 -7.02 -14.96 1.26
CA SER A 424 -7.58 -15.39 -0.03
C SER A 424 -8.77 -16.34 0.16
N CYS A 425 -9.66 -16.46 -0.84
CA CYS A 425 -10.71 -17.49 -0.81
C CYS A 425 -10.12 -18.90 -0.69
N ARG A 426 -8.90 -19.12 -1.21
CA ARG A 426 -8.17 -20.38 -1.09
C ARG A 426 -7.76 -20.67 0.35
N ASP A 427 -7.29 -19.67 1.08
CA ASP A 427 -6.90 -19.83 2.48
C ASP A 427 -8.13 -20.20 3.33
N ILE A 428 -9.30 -19.66 2.99
CA ILE A 428 -10.57 -19.97 3.68
C ILE A 428 -11.06 -21.38 3.36
N MET A 429 -10.86 -21.88 2.13
CA MET A 429 -11.25 -23.24 1.74
C MET A 429 -10.30 -24.34 2.27
N ALA A 430 -9.13 -23.97 2.78
CA ALA A 430 -8.08 -24.92 3.20
C ALA A 430 -8.06 -25.18 4.72
N ASP A 431 -8.73 -24.33 5.49
CA ASP A 431 -9.04 -24.56 6.91
C ASP A 431 -10.23 -25.52 7.05
#